data_AF-A0A9E0WMY2-F1
#
_entry.id   AF-A0A9E0WMY2-F1
#
_cell.length_a   1.000
_cell.length_b   1.000
_cell.length_c   1.000
_cell.angle_alpha   90.00
_cell.angle_beta   90.00
_cell.angle_gamma   90.00
#
_symmetry.space_group_name_H-M   'P 1'
#
loop_
_entity.id
_entity.type
_entity.pdbx_description
1 polymer ?
#
loop_
_entity_poly.entity_id
_entity_poly.type
_entity_poly.pdbx_seq_one_letter_code
_entity_poly.pdbx_strand_id
1 'polypeptide(L)'
;MKIRFFIGVCFLLLQIGGIVYARFVPERFFCWAPYDSHTKFEVLVTINGRTLSSEEASDRYHYKMKGWEQRSIHNIISLIRQYERSYGKNDHAEVTLIYATNGHPEQTWIYNESN
;
A
#
# COMPACT_ATOMS: atom_id res chain seq x y z
N MET A 1 -21.10 19.72 -37.79
CA MET A 1 -21.75 18.55 -37.13
C MET A 1 -20.76 17.46 -36.70
N LYS A 2 -19.81 17.06 -37.56
CA LYS A 2 -18.84 15.98 -37.29
C LYS A 2 -17.88 16.23 -36.12
N ILE A 3 -17.40 17.47 -35.92
CA ILE A 3 -16.43 17.78 -34.85
C ILE A 3 -17.00 17.54 -33.45
N ARG A 4 -18.25 17.93 -33.21
CA ARG A 4 -18.94 17.76 -31.93
C ARG A 4 -19.18 16.29 -31.61
N PHE A 5 -19.49 15.50 -32.64
CA PHE A 5 -19.63 14.06 -32.52
C PHE A 5 -18.29 13.40 -32.16
N PHE A 6 -17.20 13.76 -32.84
CA PHE A 6 -15.86 13.26 -32.51
C PHE A 6 -15.43 13.60 -31.08
N ILE A 7 -15.67 14.84 -30.63
CA ILE A 7 -15.37 15.25 -29.26
C ILE A 7 -16.17 14.41 -28.26
N GLY A 8 -17.47 14.19 -28.52
CA GLY A 8 -18.31 13.34 -27.68
C GLY A 8 -17.83 11.88 -27.61
N VAL A 9 -17.46 11.29 -28.75
CA VAL A 9 -16.91 9.94 -28.81
C VAL A 9 -15.57 9.85 -28.07
N CYS A 10 -14.66 10.80 -28.28
CA CYS A 10 -13.38 10.86 -27.57
C CYS A 10 -13.58 10.97 -26.05
N PHE A 11 -14.55 11.77 -25.59
CA PHE A 11 -14.86 11.90 -24.18
C PHE A 11 -15.36 10.57 -23.58
N LEU A 12 -16.27 9.88 -24.27
CA LEU A 12 -16.74 8.57 -23.83
C LEU A 12 -15.63 7.50 -23.80
N LEU A 13 -14.75 7.50 -24.81
CA LEU A 13 -13.59 6.59 -24.83
C LEU A 13 -12.63 6.88 -23.67
N LEU A 14 -12.40 8.15 -23.34
CA LEU A 14 -11.56 8.54 -22.20
C LEU A 14 -12.18 8.11 -20.87
N GLN A 15 -13.51 8.21 -20.72
CA GLN A 15 -14.21 7.69 -19.54
C GLN A 15 -14.07 6.17 -19.40
N ILE A 16 -14.31 5.41 -20.48
CA ILE A 16 -14.16 3.95 -20.49
C ILE A 16 -12.70 3.57 -20.17
N GLY A 17 -11.74 4.26 -20.79
CA GLY A 17 -10.32 4.09 -20.50
C GLY A 17 -9.99 4.34 -19.03
N GLY A 18 -10.55 5.39 -18.43
CA GLY A 18 -10.39 5.69 -17.01
C GLY A 18 -10.94 4.60 -16.09
N ILE A 19 -12.12 4.03 -16.42
CA ILE A 19 -12.70 2.91 -15.66
C ILE A 19 -11.81 1.67 -15.75
N VAL A 20 -11.32 1.34 -16.95
CA VAL A 20 -10.42 0.20 -17.15
C VAL A 20 -9.12 0.42 -16.39
N TYR A 21 -8.51 1.60 -16.50
CA TYR A 21 -7.29 1.94 -15.78
C TYR A 21 -7.46 1.83 -14.26
N ALA A 22 -8.55 2.37 -13.71
CA ALA A 22 -8.88 2.26 -12.28
C ALA A 22 -9.01 0.80 -11.81
N ARG A 23 -9.24 -0.17 -12.71
CA ARG A 23 -9.23 -1.58 -12.33
C ARG A 23 -7.84 -2.10 -11.95
N PHE A 24 -6.77 -1.43 -12.34
CA PHE A 24 -5.39 -1.87 -12.07
C PHE A 24 -4.66 -0.98 -11.06
N VAL A 25 -5.30 0.07 -10.56
CA VAL A 25 -4.73 0.98 -9.57
C VAL A 25 -4.77 0.33 -8.16
N PRO A 26 -3.61 0.16 -7.49
CA PRO A 26 -3.54 -0.49 -6.17
C PRO A 26 -4.09 0.37 -5.03
N GLU A 27 -4.18 1.70 -5.19
CA GLU A 27 -4.69 2.63 -4.16
C GLU A 27 -6.22 2.66 -4.01
N ARG A 28 -6.93 1.58 -4.40
CA ARG A 28 -8.39 1.47 -4.26
C ARG A 28 -8.91 1.63 -2.82
N PHE A 29 -8.05 1.62 -1.81
CA PHE A 29 -8.44 1.79 -0.40
C PHE A 29 -8.96 3.19 -0.04
N PHE A 30 -8.91 4.17 -0.96
CA PHE A 30 -9.60 5.46 -0.80
C PHE A 30 -11.01 5.50 -1.41
N CYS A 31 -11.54 4.37 -1.88
CA CYS A 31 -12.92 4.29 -2.40
C CYS A 31 -13.96 4.44 -1.28
N TRP A 32 -15.16 4.93 -1.64
CA TRP A 32 -16.27 5.10 -0.70
C TRP A 32 -16.84 3.78 -0.15
N ALA A 33 -16.58 2.66 -0.83
CA ALA A 33 -17.08 1.35 -0.47
C ALA A 33 -16.14 0.71 0.58
N PRO A 34 -16.68 0.10 1.65
CA PRO A 34 -15.88 -0.66 2.60
C PRO A 34 -15.04 -1.72 1.89
N TYR A 35 -13.78 -1.85 2.29
CA TYR A 35 -12.95 -2.96 1.84
C TYR A 35 -13.47 -4.25 2.49
N ASP A 36 -13.71 -5.27 1.67
CA ASP A 36 -14.14 -6.60 2.11
C ASP A 36 -12.97 -7.53 2.42
N SER A 37 -11.73 -7.03 2.33
CA SER A 37 -10.54 -7.82 2.63
C SER A 37 -10.15 -7.71 4.09
N HIS A 38 -9.97 -8.86 4.74
CA HIS A 38 -9.31 -8.96 6.03
C HIS A 38 -7.91 -9.51 5.81
N THR A 39 -6.91 -8.68 6.11
CA THR A 39 -5.51 -9.06 5.97
C THR A 39 -4.88 -9.19 7.34
N LYS A 40 -4.45 -10.40 7.72
CA LYS A 40 -3.57 -10.57 8.88
C LYS A 40 -2.17 -10.18 8.46
N PHE A 41 -1.49 -9.36 9.26
CA PHE A 41 -0.15 -8.89 8.94
C PHE A 41 0.74 -8.75 10.17
N GLU A 42 2.04 -8.76 9.93
CA GLU A 42 3.10 -8.49 10.89
C GLU A 42 4.25 -7.77 10.18
N VAL A 43 4.74 -6.69 10.77
CA VAL A 43 5.85 -5.89 10.28
C VAL A 43 7.04 -6.07 11.21
N LEU A 44 8.15 -6.52 10.65
CA LEU A 44 9.45 -6.62 11.30
C LEU A 44 10.35 -5.52 10.75
N VAL A 45 10.91 -4.71 11.64
CA VAL A 45 11.79 -3.59 11.26
C VAL A 45 13.14 -3.82 11.90
N THR A 46 14.19 -3.79 11.09
CA THR A 46 15.57 -3.87 11.56
C THR A 46 16.30 -2.61 11.14
N ILE A 47 16.88 -1.89 12.11
CA ILE A 47 17.64 -0.66 11.91
C ILE A 47 19.05 -0.91 12.41
N ASN A 48 20.05 -0.77 11.52
CA ASN A 48 21.46 -1.00 11.87
C ASN A 48 21.71 -2.34 12.60
N GLY A 49 21.03 -3.42 12.19
CA GLY A 49 21.15 -4.76 12.79
C GLY A 49 20.37 -4.96 14.10
N ARG A 50 19.69 -3.92 14.63
CA ARG A 50 18.77 -4.04 15.77
C ARG A 50 17.33 -4.15 15.28
N THR A 51 16.68 -5.27 15.57
CA THR A 51 15.24 -5.45 15.34
C THR A 51 14.45 -4.68 16.40
N LEU A 52 13.52 -3.84 15.96
CA LEU A 52 12.62 -3.09 16.81
C LEU A 52 11.54 -4.01 17.40
N SER A 53 11.06 -3.70 18.60
CA SER A 53 9.84 -4.32 19.11
C SER A 53 8.62 -3.86 18.31
N SER A 54 7.51 -4.59 18.44
CA SER A 54 6.25 -4.20 17.78
C SER A 54 5.76 -2.82 18.25
N GLU A 55 6.03 -2.46 19.50
CA GLU A 55 5.69 -1.18 20.10
C GLU A 55 6.59 -0.06 19.54
N GLU A 56 7.92 -0.27 19.50
CA GLU A 56 8.87 0.67 18.91
C GLU A 56 8.59 0.92 17.42
N ALA A 57 8.25 -0.12 16.66
CA ALA A 57 7.86 0.02 15.26
C ALA A 57 6.51 0.74 15.10
N SER A 58 5.56 0.49 16.00
CA SER A 58 4.27 1.19 16.00
C SER A 58 4.43 2.69 16.28
N ASP A 59 5.32 3.03 17.22
CA ASP A 59 5.65 4.42 17.53
C ASP A 59 6.36 5.11 16.36
N ARG A 60 7.28 4.41 15.67
CA ARG A 60 7.98 4.92 14.48
C ARG A 60 7.01 5.32 13.37
N TYR A 61 6.11 4.43 12.97
CA TYR A 61 5.23 4.67 11.82
C TYR A 61 3.86 5.26 12.21
N HIS A 62 3.62 5.51 13.50
CA HIS A 62 2.34 5.96 14.04
C HIS A 62 1.15 5.10 13.58
N TYR A 63 1.37 3.79 13.45
CA TYR A 63 0.37 2.84 12.96
C TYR A 63 0.62 1.46 13.57
N LYS A 64 -0.43 0.64 13.67
CA LYS A 64 -0.32 -0.75 14.15
C LYS A 64 0.63 -1.57 13.26
N MET A 65 1.59 -2.27 13.87
CA MET A 65 2.58 -3.10 13.16
C MET A 65 2.30 -4.59 13.15
N LYS A 66 1.22 -5.02 13.83
CA LYS A 66 0.74 -6.40 13.81
C LYS A 66 -0.78 -6.44 13.93
N GLY A 67 -1.38 -7.55 13.50
CA GLY A 67 -2.79 -7.85 13.71
C GLY A 67 -3.57 -7.85 12.41
N TRP A 68 -4.80 -7.30 12.44
CA TRP A 68 -5.72 -7.31 11.30
C TRP A 68 -5.82 -5.94 10.65
N GLU A 69 -5.60 -5.88 9.35
CA GLU A 69 -5.87 -4.73 8.50
C GLU A 69 -7.25 -4.91 7.84
N GLN A 70 -8.09 -3.89 8.02
CA GLN A 70 -9.44 -3.80 7.44
C GLN A 70 -9.41 -3.11 6.08
N ARG A 71 -8.31 -2.41 5.77
CA ARG A 71 -8.03 -1.81 4.46
C ARG A 71 -7.20 -2.78 3.61
N SER A 72 -6.77 -2.31 2.43
CA SER A 72 -5.75 -3.02 1.66
C SER A 72 -4.41 -3.02 2.40
N ILE A 73 -3.64 -4.11 2.29
CA ILE A 73 -2.24 -4.18 2.72
C ILE A 73 -1.37 -3.05 2.14
N HIS A 74 -1.74 -2.53 0.97
CA HIS A 74 -1.08 -1.40 0.32
C HIS A 74 -1.11 -0.13 1.17
N ASN A 75 -2.07 0.03 2.09
CA ASN A 75 -2.09 1.13 3.04
C ASN A 75 -0.83 1.09 3.94
N ILE A 76 -0.52 -0.08 4.50
CA ILE A 76 0.66 -0.27 5.37
C ILE A 76 1.94 -0.08 4.56
N ILE A 77 2.02 -0.67 3.36
CA ILE A 77 3.16 -0.51 2.45
C ILE A 77 3.39 0.97 2.12
N SER A 78 2.33 1.72 1.86
CA SER A 78 2.41 3.15 1.51
C SER A 78 2.89 3.99 2.70
N LEU A 79 2.39 3.70 3.91
CA LEU A 79 2.83 4.37 5.15
C LEU A 79 4.33 4.14 5.40
N ILE A 80 4.77 2.88 5.33
CA ILE A 80 6.19 2.53 5.50
C ILE A 80 7.04 3.22 4.43
N ARG A 81 6.67 3.10 3.16
CA ARG A 81 7.41 3.76 2.05
C ARG A 81 7.49 5.27 2.22
N GLN A 82 6.39 5.90 2.62
CA GLN A 82 6.37 7.34 2.81
C GLN A 82 7.27 7.75 3.97
N TYR A 83 7.21 7.06 5.10
CA TYR A 83 8.05 7.32 6.26
C TYR A 83 9.53 7.14 5.93
N GLU A 84 9.91 6.00 5.35
CA GLU A 84 11.31 5.70 5.03
C GLU A 84 11.85 6.65 3.96
N ARG A 85 11.04 7.10 3.00
CA ARG A 85 11.46 8.14 2.03
C ARG A 85 11.61 9.54 2.63
N SER A 86 10.96 9.83 3.75
CA SER A 86 10.92 11.18 4.34
C SER A 86 11.80 11.27 5.59
N TYR A 87 11.39 10.66 6.68
CA TYR A 87 12.06 10.72 7.98
C TYR A 87 13.13 9.62 8.14
N GLY A 88 12.88 8.43 7.59
CA GLY A 88 13.74 7.25 7.78
C GLY A 88 14.91 7.10 6.81
N LYS A 89 15.12 8.06 5.89
CA LYS A 89 16.06 7.96 4.76
C LYS A 89 17.52 7.66 5.14
N ASN A 90 17.92 7.97 6.37
CA ASN A 90 19.30 7.74 6.84
C ASN A 90 19.39 6.61 7.87
N ASP A 91 18.27 5.98 8.21
CA ASP A 91 18.22 4.98 9.26
C ASP A 91 18.67 3.60 8.76
N HIS A 92 18.81 3.42 7.44
CA HIS A 92 19.17 2.14 6.82
C HIS A 92 18.25 1.02 7.30
N ALA A 93 16.94 1.30 7.27
CA ALA A 93 15.93 0.39 7.78
C ALA A 93 15.65 -0.74 6.77
N GLU A 94 15.70 -1.97 7.25
CA GLU A 94 15.19 -3.15 6.56
C GLU A 94 13.81 -3.49 7.12
N VAL A 95 12.79 -3.46 6.27
CA VAL A 95 11.41 -3.72 6.70
C VAL A 95 10.89 -4.95 5.99
N THR A 96 10.44 -5.93 6.76
CA THR A 96 9.78 -7.14 6.27
C THR A 96 8.33 -7.13 6.72
N LEU A 97 7.42 -7.15 5.75
CA LEU A 97 5.98 -7.24 5.97
C LEU A 97 5.51 -8.63 5.56
N ILE A 98 5.03 -9.40 6.52
CA ILE A 98 4.43 -10.71 6.30
C ILE A 98 2.92 -10.53 6.37
N TYR A 99 2.18 -11.01 5.38
CA TYR A 99 0.73 -10.85 5.36
C TYR A 99 -0.01 -11.99 4.65
N ALA A 100 -1.24 -12.25 5.09
CA ALA A 100 -2.17 -13.20 4.46
C ALA A 100 -3.55 -12.56 4.36
N THR A 101 -4.11 -12.52 3.14
CA THR A 101 -5.41 -11.90 2.86
C THR A 101 -6.46 -12.99 2.67
N ASN A 102 -7.60 -12.92 3.38
CA ASN A 102 -8.77 -13.78 3.14
C ASN A 102 -8.47 -15.29 3.03
N GLY A 103 -7.50 -15.81 3.79
CA GLY A 103 -7.12 -17.23 3.77
C GLY A 103 -6.22 -17.65 2.60
N HIS A 104 -5.76 -16.71 1.77
CA HIS A 104 -4.70 -16.95 0.81
C HIS A 104 -3.35 -17.23 1.50
N PRO A 105 -2.39 -17.86 0.80
CA PRO A 105 -1.06 -18.11 1.34
C PRO A 105 -0.37 -16.83 1.82
N GLU A 106 0.48 -16.99 2.83
CA GLU A 106 1.33 -15.90 3.32
C GLU A 106 2.22 -15.37 2.20
N GLN A 107 2.25 -14.04 2.11
CA GLN A 107 3.10 -13.28 1.22
C GLN A 107 4.06 -12.44 2.05
N THR A 108 5.26 -12.23 1.52
CA THR A 108 6.27 -11.39 2.14
C THR A 108 6.60 -10.25 1.21
N TRP A 109 6.55 -9.03 1.74
CA TRP A 109 7.03 -7.83 1.09
C TRP A 109 8.25 -7.31 1.85
N ILE A 110 9.32 -6.99 1.13
CA ILE A 110 10.57 -6.49 1.72
C ILE A 110 10.82 -5.09 1.19
N TYR A 111 11.11 -4.18 2.10
CA TYR A 111 11.72 -2.89 1.83
C TYR A 111 13.20 -2.97 2.20
N ASN A 112 14.06 -2.67 1.23
CA ASN A 112 15.48 -2.51 1.46
C ASN A 112 15.92 -1.23 0.74
N GLU A 113 16.66 -0.37 1.43
CA GLU A 113 17.18 0.89 0.88
C GLU A 113 18.46 0.68 0.04
N SER A 114 18.71 -0.56 -0.43
CA SER A 114 19.83 -0.91 -1.31
C SER A 114 19.53 -0.63 -2.80
N ASN A 115 19.32 0.65 -3.12
CA ASN A 115 19.80 1.38 -4.33
C ASN A 115 19.10 2.73 -4.50
#